data_AF-A0AAP0W2I8-F1
#
_entry.id   AF-A0AAP0W2I8-F1
#
_cell.length_a   1.000
_cell.length_b   1.000
_cell.length_c   1.000
_cell.angle_alpha   90.00
_cell.angle_beta   90.00
_cell.angle_gamma   90.00
#
_symmetry.space_group_name_H-M   'P 1'
#
loop_
_entity.id
_entity.type
_entity.pdbx_description
1 polymer ?
#
loop_
_entity_poly.entity_id
_entity_poly.type
_entity_poly.pdbx_seq_one_letter_code
_entity_poly.pdbx_strand_id
1 'polypeptide(L)'
;MSDREFEAFEVGRRYANTAWVTDLQAMDGDNLAREMARQQSLANWLALGIKNELRQANILSGQRLALAAKGEYAPQLQALSVQMSAGVSAQ
;
A
#
# COMPACT_ATOMS: atom_id res chain seq x y z
N MET A 1 -4.59 1.61 20.87
CA MET A 1 -3.83 2.48 19.95
C MET A 1 -3.87 1.83 18.58
N SER A 2 -4.37 2.54 17.58
CA SER A 2 -4.40 2.13 16.18
C SER A 2 -3.03 2.31 15.52
N ASP A 3 -2.81 1.66 14.37
CA ASP A 3 -1.55 1.75 13.62
C ASP A 3 -1.17 3.21 13.29
N ARG A 4 -2.16 4.01 12.88
CA ARG A 4 -1.96 5.44 12.59
C ARG A 4 -1.61 6.26 13.84
N GLU A 5 -2.18 5.92 14.99
CA GLU A 5 -1.85 6.57 16.26
C GLU A 5 -0.44 6.20 16.73
N PHE A 6 0.02 4.98 16.48
CA PHE A 6 1.39 4.56 16.76
C PHE A 6 2.41 5.26 15.85
N GLU A 7 2.12 5.37 14.55
CA GLU A 7 2.94 6.13 13.59
C GLU A 7 3.11 7.58 14.03
N ALA A 8 1.98 8.26 14.26
CA ALA A 8 1.96 9.65 14.65
C ALA A 8 2.68 9.86 15.99
N PHE A 9 2.55 8.93 16.93
CA PHE A 9 3.23 8.98 18.22
C PHE A 9 4.75 8.79 18.10
N GLU A 10 5.25 7.76 17.42
CA GLU A 10 6.69 7.51 17.31
C GLU A 10 7.39 8.53 16.42
N VAL A 11 6.75 8.93 15.31
CA VAL A 11 7.26 9.98 14.43
C VAL A 11 7.23 11.33 15.16
N GLY A 12 6.14 11.62 15.89
CA GLY A 12 6.00 12.82 16.72
C GLY A 12 7.05 12.91 17.83
N ARG A 13 7.37 11.81 18.51
CA ARG A 13 8.43 11.75 19.54
C ARG A 13 9.80 12.13 18.98
N ARG A 14 10.11 11.73 17.75
CA ARG A 14 11.39 12.05 17.07
C ARG A 14 11.48 13.52 16.66
N TYR A 15 10.43 14.05 16.05
CA TYR A 15 10.40 15.45 15.63
C TYR A 15 10.19 16.44 16.78
N ALA A 16 9.69 15.97 17.93
CA ALA A 16 9.59 16.77 19.14
C ALA A 16 10.94 16.93 19.87
N ASN A 17 11.88 16.00 19.71
CA ASN A 17 13.24 16.17 20.26
C ASN A 17 14.14 16.87 19.23
N THR A 18 14.22 18.19 19.33
CA THR A 18 15.06 19.05 18.48
C THR A 18 16.56 18.81 18.67
N ALA A 19 16.98 18.15 19.74
CA ALA A 19 18.37 17.79 20.03
C ALA A 19 18.68 16.30 19.77
N TRP A 20 17.75 15.53 19.18
CA TRP A 20 17.86 14.06 19.07
C TRP A 20 19.17 13.58 18.45
N VAL A 21 19.67 14.26 17.42
CA VAL A 21 20.95 13.90 16.77
C VAL A 21 22.13 14.08 17.74
N THR A 22 22.14 15.16 18.51
CA THR A 22 23.17 15.44 19.52
C THR A 22 23.09 14.42 20.66
N ASP A 23 21.89 14.10 21.14
CA ASP A 23 21.69 13.07 22.16
C ASP A 23 22.19 11.71 21.68
N LEU A 24 21.87 11.33 20.44
CA LEU A 24 22.30 10.07 19.84
C LEU A 24 23.82 9.97 19.72
N GLN A 25 24.48 11.07 19.36
CA GLN A 25 25.95 11.15 19.29
C GLN A 25 26.62 11.03 20.66
N ALA A 26 25.91 11.39 21.74
CA ALA A 26 26.39 11.24 23.11
C ALA A 26 26.08 9.86 23.72
N MET A 27 25.26 9.02 23.07
CA MET A 27 24.97 7.67 23.52
C MET A 27 26.12 6.71 23.18
N ASP A 28 26.36 5.74 24.05
CA ASP A 28 27.33 4.67 23.82
C ASP A 28 26.84 3.32 24.38
N GLY A 29 27.50 2.24 23.98
CA GLY A 29 27.28 0.88 24.45
C GLY A 29 25.83 0.40 24.28
N ASP A 30 25.29 -0.21 25.34
CA ASP A 30 23.95 -0.81 25.34
C ASP A 30 22.82 0.19 25.07
N ASN A 31 23.01 1.46 25.47
CA ASN A 31 22.01 2.50 25.24
C ASN A 31 21.94 2.87 23.76
N LEU A 32 23.10 3.03 23.11
CA LEU A 32 23.17 3.26 21.67
C LEU A 32 22.59 2.07 20.90
N ALA A 33 22.95 0.84 21.27
CA ALA A 33 22.44 -0.36 20.62
C ALA A 33 20.91 -0.47 20.71
N ARG A 34 20.33 -0.14 21.89
CA ARG A 34 18.88 -0.15 22.09
C ARG A 34 18.18 0.92 21.26
N GLU A 35 18.77 2.11 21.16
CA GLU A 35 18.20 3.17 20.32
C GLU A 35 18.27 2.79 18.84
N MET A 36 19.40 2.26 18.36
CA MET A 36 19.51 1.74 16.98
C MET A 36 18.46 0.66 16.69
N ALA A 37 18.22 -0.27 17.63
CA ALA A 37 17.18 -1.29 17.47
C ALA A 37 15.79 -0.68 17.34
N ARG A 38 15.44 0.31 18.18
CA ARG A 38 14.15 1.05 18.05
C ARG A 38 14.03 1.78 16.72
N GLN A 39 15.13 2.39 16.25
CA GLN A 39 15.16 3.08 14.96
C GLN A 39 14.88 2.13 13.81
N GLN A 40 15.54 0.97 13.79
CA GLN A 40 15.32 -0.08 12.80
C GLN A 40 13.90 -0.66 12.87
N SER A 41 13.38 -0.91 14.07
CA SER A 41 12.01 -1.41 14.25
C SER A 41 10.97 -0.45 13.69
N LEU A 42 11.11 0.87 13.91
CA LEU A 42 10.20 1.84 13.31
C LEU A 42 10.32 1.86 11.79
N ALA A 43 11.54 1.86 11.24
CA ALA A 43 11.76 1.84 9.80
C ALA A 43 11.08 0.61 9.15
N ASN A 44 11.21 -0.56 9.77
CA ASN A 44 10.54 -1.78 9.31
C ASN A 44 9.01 -1.67 9.38
N TRP A 45 8.49 -1.08 10.45
CA TRP A 45 7.06 -0.88 10.63
C TRP A 45 6.48 0.08 9.57
N LEU A 46 7.15 1.20 9.30
CA LEU A 46 6.79 2.14 8.23
C LEU A 46 6.84 1.47 6.85
N ALA A 47 7.89 0.70 6.57
CA ALA A 47 8.02 -0.05 5.32
C ALA A 47 6.90 -1.10 5.15
N LEU A 48 6.47 -1.74 6.24
CA LEU A 48 5.32 -2.64 6.22
C LEU A 48 4.01 -1.89 5.92
N GLY A 49 3.81 -0.71 6.51
CA GLY A 49 2.68 0.17 6.21
C GLY A 49 2.62 0.52 4.71
N ILE A 50 3.72 0.99 4.15
CA ILE A 50 3.83 1.29 2.70
C ILE A 50 3.53 0.07 1.85
N LYS A 51 4.08 -1.11 2.21
CA LYS A 51 3.81 -2.37 1.48
C LYS A 51 2.32 -2.72 1.49
N ASN A 52 1.62 -2.47 2.60
CA ASN A 52 0.19 -2.74 2.70
C ASN A 52 -0.63 -1.77 1.83
N GLU A 53 -0.31 -0.48 1.86
CA GLU A 53 -0.93 0.53 0.98
C GLU A 53 -0.72 0.19 -0.51
N LEU A 54 0.50 -0.17 -0.91
CA LEU A 54 0.80 -0.60 -2.27
C LEU A 54 -0.01 -1.85 -2.68
N ARG A 55 -0.21 -2.80 -1.76
CA ARG A 55 -1.03 -3.98 -2.01
C ARG A 55 -2.49 -3.61 -2.25
N GLN A 56 -3.05 -2.74 -1.42
CA GLN A 56 -4.43 -2.26 -1.57
C GLN A 56 -4.60 -1.51 -2.91
N ALA A 57 -3.65 -0.64 -3.26
CA ALA A 57 -3.64 0.07 -4.53
C ALA A 57 -3.62 -0.89 -5.74
N ASN A 58 -2.82 -1.96 -5.68
CA ASN A 58 -2.76 -2.97 -6.75
C ASN A 58 -4.08 -3.73 -6.90
N ILE A 59 -4.75 -4.08 -5.80
CA ILE A 59 -6.07 -4.72 -5.84
C ILE A 59 -7.09 -3.79 -6.52
N LEU A 60 -7.14 -2.53 -6.11
CA LEU A 60 -8.04 -1.53 -6.71
C LEU A 60 -7.74 -1.31 -8.20
N SER A 61 -6.46 -1.26 -8.57
CA SER A 61 -6.05 -1.15 -9.97
C SER A 61 -6.53 -2.34 -10.80
N GLY A 62 -6.37 -3.57 -10.29
CA GLY A 62 -6.87 -4.78 -10.95
C GLY A 62 -8.39 -4.79 -11.10
N GLN A 63 -9.13 -4.34 -10.08
CA GLN A 63 -10.59 -4.20 -10.16
C GLN A 63 -11.02 -3.16 -11.20
N ARG A 64 -10.33 -2.01 -11.25
CA ARG A 64 -10.57 -0.98 -12.27
C ARG A 64 -10.30 -1.49 -13.68
N LEU A 65 -9.21 -2.23 -13.87
CA LEU A 65 -8.89 -2.86 -15.15
C LEU A 65 -9.99 -3.86 -15.58
N ALA A 66 -10.47 -4.70 -14.66
CA ALA A 66 -11.55 -5.64 -14.93
C ALA A 66 -12.86 -4.94 -15.32
N LEU A 67 -13.21 -3.84 -14.65
CA LEU A 67 -14.38 -3.02 -14.99
C LEU A 67 -14.23 -2.35 -16.36
N ALA A 68 -13.05 -1.82 -16.67
CA ALA A 68 -12.76 -1.24 -17.98
C ALA A 68 -12.89 -2.28 -19.10
N ALA A 69 -12.28 -3.46 -18.93
CA ALA A 69 -12.39 -4.56 -19.87
C ALA A 69 -13.84 -5.00 -20.06
N LYS A 70 -14.63 -5.10 -18.97
CA LYS A 70 -16.06 -5.42 -19.08
C LYS A 70 -16.81 -4.34 -19.88
N GLY A 71 -16.57 -3.07 -19.61
CA GLY A 71 -17.19 -1.96 -20.33
C GLY A 71 -16.86 -1.97 -21.82
N GLU A 72 -15.64 -2.33 -22.18
CA GLU A 72 -15.16 -2.38 -23.57
C GLU A 72 -15.67 -3.59 -24.34
N TYR A 73 -15.56 -4.79 -23.75
CA TYR A 73 -15.81 -6.05 -24.46
C TYR A 73 -17.24 -6.57 -24.34
N ALA A 74 -17.98 -6.26 -23.27
CA ALA A 74 -19.35 -6.76 -23.12
C ALA A 74 -20.27 -6.39 -24.30
N PRO A 75 -20.27 -5.14 -24.82
CA PRO A 75 -21.07 -4.77 -25.98
C PRO A 75 -20.66 -5.54 -27.24
N GLN A 76 -19.35 -5.73 -27.44
CA GLN A 76 -18.80 -6.42 -28.61
C GLN A 76 -19.19 -7.91 -28.59
N LEU A 77 -19.08 -8.55 -27.43
CA LEU A 77 -19.49 -9.94 -27.24
C LEU A 77 -21.01 -10.10 -27.41
N GLN A 78 -21.81 -9.15 -26.91
CA GLN A 78 -23.26 -9.17 -27.12
C GLN A 78 -23.61 -9.03 -28.61
N ALA A 79 -22.96 -8.11 -29.33
CA ALA A 79 -23.17 -7.92 -30.76
C ALA A 79 -22.78 -9.17 -31.57
N LEU A 80 -21.65 -9.79 -31.23
CA LEU A 80 -21.21 -11.03 -31.85
C LEU A 80 -22.21 -12.18 -31.59
N SER A 81 -22.70 -12.32 -30.36
CA SER A 81 -23.70 -13.33 -30.01
C SER A 81 -24.99 -13.19 -30.83
N VAL A 82 -25.45 -11.95 -31.05
CA VAL A 82 -26.62 -11.67 -31.91
C VAL A 82 -26.34 -12.03 -33.37
N GLN A 83 -25.17 -11.69 -33.90
CA GLN A 83 -24.80 -12.04 -35.28
C GLN A 83 -24.71 -13.55 -35.49
N MET A 84 -24.11 -14.28 -34.54
CA MET A 84 -24.02 -15.74 -34.61
C MET A 84 -25.39 -16.40 -34.57
N SER A 85 -26.29 -15.94 -33.70
CA SER A 85 -27.66 -16.48 -33.62
C SER A 85 -28.49 -16.18 -34.87
N ALA A 86 -28.31 -15.00 -35.48
CA ALA A 86 -28.92 -14.66 -36.78
C ALA A 86 -28.37 -15.52 -37.94
N GLY A 87 -27.08 -15.85 -37.93
CA GLY A 87 -26.46 -16.73 -38.93
C GLY A 87 -26.91 -18.19 -38.82
N VAL A 88 -27.16 -18.69 -37.60
CA VAL A 88 -27.63 -20.06 -37.35
C VAL A 88 -29.11 -20.25 -37.72
N SER A 89 -29.93 -19.19 -37.66
CA SER A 89 -31.36 -19.26 -37.98
C SER A 89 -31.69 -19.10 -39.48
N ALA A 90 -30.69 -18.77 -40.31
CA ALA A 90 -30.81 -18.66 -41.76
C ALA A 90 -30.38 -19.92 -42.53
N GLN A 91 -29.99 -20.99 -41.84
CA GLN A 91 -29.68 -22.33 -42.37
C GLN A 91 -30.83 -23.29 -42.07
#